data_AF-A0A1Q5N9P4-F1
#
_entry.id   AF-A0A1Q5N9P4-F1
#
_cell.length_a   1.000
_cell.length_b   1.000
_cell.length_c   1.000
_cell.angle_alpha   90.00
_cell.angle_beta   90.00
_cell.angle_gamma   90.00
#
_symmetry.space_group_name_H-M   'P 1'
#
loop_
_entity.id
_entity.type
_entity.pdbx_description
1 polymer ?
#
loop_
_entity_poly.entity_id
_entity_poly.type
_entity_poly.pdbx_seq_one_letter_code
_entity_poly.pdbx_strand_id
1 'polypeptide(L)'
;MSAVKAALKSQVVETPSWGYGNSGTRFKVFAQPGVPRDPFEKMEDAAQVHAFTGVAPKVSLHIPRDKVTDCAALTRHAESLGLRIGAINSNVFQNDDYGLGSVTHPDADRAEARLTGNHLRGREIPDV
;
A
#
# COMPACT_ATOMS: atom_id res chain seq x y z
N MET A 1 -23.17 -23.91 -14.56
CA MET A 1 -21.70 -23.87 -14.33
C MET A 1 -20.98 -22.70 -15.03
N SER A 2 -21.59 -22.00 -16.00
CA SER A 2 -20.95 -20.86 -16.70
C SER A 2 -20.92 -19.56 -15.88
N ALA A 3 -22.02 -19.21 -15.20
CA ALA A 3 -22.14 -17.95 -14.45
C ALA A 3 -21.12 -17.84 -13.30
N VAL A 4 -20.92 -18.92 -12.53
CA VAL A 4 -19.93 -18.94 -11.43
C VAL A 4 -18.50 -18.74 -11.95
N LYS A 5 -18.14 -19.39 -13.07
CA LYS A 5 -16.82 -19.21 -13.69
C LYS A 5 -16.63 -17.79 -14.22
N ALA A 6 -17.68 -17.18 -14.78
CA ALA A 6 -17.63 -15.80 -15.23
C ALA A 6 -17.42 -14.83 -14.06
N ALA A 7 -18.16 -15.02 -12.95
CA ALA A 7 -18.02 -14.21 -11.74
C ALA A 7 -16.60 -14.28 -11.17
N LEU A 8 -16.01 -15.49 -11.06
CA LEU A 8 -14.65 -15.67 -10.58
C LEU A 8 -13.61 -15.02 -11.51
N LYS A 9 -13.78 -15.09 -12.84
CA LYS A 9 -12.89 -14.44 -13.80
C LYS A 9 -12.97 -12.92 -13.77
N SER A 10 -14.09 -12.35 -13.35
CA SER A 10 -14.26 -10.89 -13.21
C SER A 10 -13.85 -10.36 -11.83
N GLN A 11 -13.52 -11.24 -10.89
CA GLN A 11 -13.16 -10.82 -9.55
C GLN A 11 -11.83 -10.04 -9.57
N VAL A 12 -11.81 -8.94 -8.84
CA VAL A 12 -10.61 -8.13 -8.63
C VAL A 12 -10.31 -8.11 -7.14
N VAL A 13 -9.08 -8.46 -6.78
CA VAL A 13 -8.57 -8.43 -5.41
C VAL A 13 -7.38 -7.47 -5.38
N GLU A 14 -7.49 -6.41 -4.59
CA GLU A 14 -6.38 -5.49 -4.38
C GLU A 14 -5.40 -6.08 -3.37
N THR A 15 -4.11 -6.09 -3.70
CA THR A 15 -3.06 -6.61 -2.82
C THR A 15 -2.38 -5.49 -2.04
N PRO A 16 -1.97 -5.73 -0.79
CA PRO A 16 -1.26 -4.74 0.01
C PRO A 16 0.24 -4.73 -0.29
N SER A 17 0.82 -3.57 -0.59
CA SER A 17 2.28 -3.40 -0.79
C SER A 17 3.11 -3.95 0.39
N TRP A 18 2.61 -3.78 1.62
CA TRP A 18 3.28 -4.21 2.85
C TRP A 18 3.25 -5.73 3.05
N GLY A 19 2.50 -6.47 2.24
CA GLY A 19 2.50 -7.93 2.22
C GLY A 19 3.72 -8.54 1.52
N TYR A 20 4.39 -7.79 0.66
CA TYR A 20 5.57 -8.26 -0.09
C TYR A 20 6.88 -8.10 0.70
N GLY A 21 6.88 -7.23 1.72
CA GLY A 21 8.03 -7.04 2.59
C GLY A 21 8.20 -8.14 3.64
N ASN A 22 9.30 -8.05 4.40
CA ASN A 22 9.48 -8.88 5.59
C ASN A 22 8.35 -8.62 6.59
N SER A 23 7.64 -9.69 6.96
CA SER A 23 6.61 -9.67 7.99
C SER A 23 7.15 -10.30 9.28
N GLY A 24 6.50 -9.97 10.39
CA GLY A 24 6.87 -10.51 11.69
C GLY A 24 5.80 -10.24 12.73
N THR A 25 6.14 -10.58 13.96
CA THR A 25 5.28 -10.37 15.12
C THR A 25 5.93 -9.33 16.03
N ARG A 26 5.24 -8.98 17.12
CA ARG A 26 5.82 -8.18 18.21
C ARG A 26 7.09 -8.81 18.82
N PHE A 27 7.37 -10.08 18.57
CA PHE A 27 8.54 -10.78 19.10
C PHE A 27 9.75 -10.70 18.18
N LYS A 28 9.56 -10.93 16.87
CA LYS A 28 10.67 -10.99 15.91
C LYS A 28 10.20 -10.85 14.46
N VAL A 29 11.08 -10.28 13.65
CA VAL A 29 11.09 -10.35 12.17
C VAL A 29 12.29 -11.20 11.76
N PHE A 30 12.09 -12.15 10.84
CA PHE A 30 13.16 -12.98 10.28
C PHE A 30 13.38 -12.59 8.82
N ALA A 31 14.39 -11.76 8.58
CA ALA A 31 14.67 -11.26 7.24
C ALA A 31 14.97 -12.40 6.25
N GLN A 32 14.30 -12.36 5.10
CA GLN A 32 14.54 -13.29 3.99
C GLN A 32 15.36 -12.62 2.88
N PRO A 33 16.24 -13.36 2.17
CA PRO A 33 16.90 -12.86 0.98
C PRO A 33 15.87 -12.64 -0.14
N GLY A 34 16.11 -11.62 -0.98
CA GLY A 34 15.27 -11.31 -2.14
C GLY A 34 13.98 -10.54 -1.83
N VAL A 35 13.80 -10.07 -0.59
CA VAL A 35 12.66 -9.23 -0.21
C VAL A 35 12.80 -7.83 -0.82
N PRO A 36 11.72 -7.25 -1.37
CA PRO A 36 11.76 -5.97 -2.06
C PRO A 36 12.13 -4.84 -1.11
N ARG A 37 12.99 -3.95 -1.62
CA ARG A 37 13.67 -2.90 -0.86
C ARG A 37 12.95 -1.56 -0.98
N ASP A 38 12.20 -1.37 -2.06
CA ASP A 38 11.51 -0.13 -2.36
C ASP A 38 10.13 -0.39 -3.00
N PRO A 39 9.31 0.66 -3.21
CA PRO A 39 7.99 0.51 -3.80
C PRO A 39 7.97 -0.01 -5.24
N PHE A 40 9.04 0.19 -6.01
CA PHE A 40 9.12 -0.30 -7.39
C PHE A 40 9.29 -1.83 -7.38
N GLU A 41 10.22 -2.35 -6.58
CA GLU A 41 10.40 -3.80 -6.42
C GLU A 41 9.14 -4.48 -5.86
N LYS A 42 8.40 -3.80 -4.97
CA LYS A 42 7.08 -4.31 -4.52
C LYS A 42 6.07 -4.41 -5.66
N MET A 43 6.11 -3.52 -6.65
CA MET A 43 5.24 -3.64 -7.84
C MET A 43 5.68 -4.82 -8.70
N GLU A 44 6.98 -5.08 -8.84
CA GLU A 44 7.51 -6.24 -9.57
C GLU A 44 7.04 -7.56 -8.94
N ASP A 45 7.13 -7.67 -7.61
CA ASP A 45 6.61 -8.82 -6.86
C ASP A 45 5.10 -8.96 -6.98
N ALA A 46 4.37 -7.84 -6.93
CA ALA A 46 2.92 -7.84 -7.14
C ALA A 46 2.53 -8.28 -8.54
N ALA A 47 3.33 -7.94 -9.55
CA ALA A 47 3.10 -8.34 -10.93
C ALA A 47 3.20 -9.86 -11.08
N GLN A 48 4.10 -10.48 -10.33
CA GLN A 48 4.19 -11.94 -10.30
C GLN A 48 2.93 -12.59 -9.72
N VAL A 49 2.35 -12.01 -8.66
CA VAL A 49 1.06 -12.47 -8.11
C VAL A 49 -0.05 -12.30 -9.14
N HIS A 50 -0.12 -11.14 -9.82
CA HIS A 50 -1.13 -10.93 -10.86
C HIS A 50 -0.97 -11.91 -12.03
N ALA A 51 0.25 -12.16 -12.48
CA ALA A 51 0.53 -13.09 -13.58
C ALA A 51 0.04 -14.51 -13.29
N PHE A 52 0.17 -14.99 -12.05
CA PHE A 52 -0.31 -16.33 -11.67
C PHE A 52 -1.79 -16.41 -11.33
N THR A 53 -2.39 -15.32 -10.85
CA THR A 53 -3.77 -15.32 -10.34
C THR A 53 -4.79 -14.74 -11.32
N GLY A 54 -4.37 -13.84 -12.20
CA GLY A 54 -5.23 -13.09 -13.12
C GLY A 54 -6.20 -12.09 -12.46
N VAL A 55 -6.30 -12.08 -11.13
CA VAL A 55 -7.33 -11.31 -10.39
C VAL A 55 -6.76 -10.19 -9.53
N ALA A 56 -5.44 -10.03 -9.46
CA ALA A 56 -4.77 -9.03 -8.63
C ALA A 56 -4.15 -7.80 -9.36
N PRO A 57 -4.89 -7.06 -10.22
CA PRO A 57 -4.33 -5.95 -11.02
C PRO A 57 -4.15 -4.64 -10.24
N LYS A 58 -4.38 -4.60 -8.93
CA LYS A 58 -4.32 -3.36 -8.11
C LYS A 58 -3.45 -3.58 -6.88
N VAL A 59 -2.62 -2.59 -6.55
CA VAL A 59 -1.77 -2.62 -5.36
C VAL A 59 -2.05 -1.41 -4.47
N SER A 60 -2.49 -1.68 -3.25
CA SER A 60 -2.70 -0.65 -2.23
C SER A 60 -1.37 -0.21 -1.61
N LEU A 61 -1.16 1.10 -1.50
CA LEU A 61 0.05 1.68 -0.93
C LEU A 61 -0.15 2.11 0.52
N HIS A 62 0.94 2.18 1.28
CA HIS A 62 0.97 2.60 2.66
C HIS A 62 1.98 3.72 2.88
N ILE A 63 1.52 4.93 3.13
CA ILE A 63 2.39 6.10 3.30
C ILE A 63 2.68 6.33 4.79
N PRO A 64 3.94 6.57 5.19
CA PRO A 64 5.11 6.88 4.34
C PRO A 64 5.97 5.68 3.94
N ARG A 65 5.61 4.44 4.27
CA ARG A 65 6.42 3.24 3.95
C ARG A 65 6.69 3.07 2.45
N ASP A 66 5.72 3.47 1.63
CA ASP A 66 5.82 3.43 0.17
C ASP A 66 5.98 4.81 -0.46
N LYS A 67 6.45 5.80 0.32
CA LYS A 67 6.66 7.13 -0.21
C LYS A 67 7.82 7.10 -1.23
N VAL A 68 7.55 7.65 -2.40
CA VAL A 68 8.54 7.92 -3.45
C VAL A 68 8.63 9.42 -3.69
N THR A 69 9.71 9.87 -4.32
CA THR A 69 9.88 11.26 -4.75
C THR A 69 9.07 11.60 -5.99
N ASP A 70 8.86 10.62 -6.88
CA ASP A 70 8.08 10.76 -8.11
C ASP A 70 6.96 9.70 -8.16
N CYS A 71 5.75 10.11 -7.77
CA CYS A 71 4.57 9.22 -7.78
C CYS A 71 4.13 8.88 -9.21
N ALA A 72 4.37 9.77 -10.18
CA ALA A 72 4.04 9.52 -11.57
C ALA A 72 4.97 8.45 -12.17
N ALA A 73 6.24 8.43 -11.78
CA ALA A 73 7.17 7.34 -12.16
C ALA A 73 6.71 5.99 -11.60
N LEU A 74 6.32 5.94 -10.32
CA LEU A 74 5.81 4.69 -9.73
C LEU A 74 4.53 4.21 -10.43
N THR A 75 3.62 5.14 -10.76
CA THR A 75 2.40 4.83 -11.50
C THR A 75 2.69 4.25 -12.88
N ARG A 76 3.53 4.92 -13.69
CA ARG A 76 3.93 4.43 -15.02
C ARG A 76 4.61 3.06 -14.94
N HIS A 77 5.41 2.83 -13.91
CA HIS A 77 6.06 1.55 -13.70
C HIS A 77 5.02 0.45 -13.39
N ALA A 78 4.08 0.69 -12.48
CA ALA A 78 2.99 -0.25 -12.20
C ALA A 78 2.18 -0.57 -13.47
N GLU A 79 1.82 0.45 -14.26
CA GLU A 79 1.10 0.27 -15.53
C GLU A 79 1.89 -0.58 -16.53
N SER A 80 3.22 -0.39 -16.61
CA SER A 80 4.09 -1.19 -17.48
C SER A 80 4.13 -2.69 -17.10
N LEU A 81 3.80 -3.00 -15.84
CA LEU A 81 3.70 -4.36 -15.29
C LEU A 81 2.26 -4.92 -15.36
N GLY A 82 1.31 -4.19 -15.94
CA GLY A 82 -0.11 -4.57 -15.97
C GLY A 82 -0.84 -4.36 -14.65
N LEU A 83 -0.30 -3.54 -13.76
CA LEU A 83 -0.87 -3.19 -12.46
C LEU A 83 -1.36 -1.75 -12.45
N ARG A 84 -2.13 -1.41 -11.41
CA ARG A 84 -2.55 -0.05 -11.09
C ARG A 84 -2.35 0.24 -9.61
N ILE A 85 -2.08 1.50 -9.29
CA ILE A 85 -2.10 1.97 -7.91
C ILE A 85 -3.53 1.90 -7.39
N GLY A 86 -3.67 1.34 -6.19
CA GLY A 86 -4.92 1.11 -5.48
C GLY A 86 -5.19 2.14 -4.40
N ALA A 87 -5.87 1.74 -3.34
CA ALA A 87 -6.13 2.63 -2.21
C ALA A 87 -4.82 3.08 -1.53
N ILE A 88 -4.81 4.32 -1.03
CA ILE A 88 -3.71 4.89 -0.25
C ILE A 88 -4.04 4.82 1.25
N ASN A 89 -3.15 4.19 2.02
CA ASN A 89 -3.31 4.02 3.47
C ASN A 89 -2.35 4.94 4.22
N SER A 90 -2.90 5.88 5.00
CA SER A 90 -2.13 6.74 5.87
C SER A 90 -1.66 6.00 7.13
N ASN A 91 -0.38 6.17 7.49
CA ASN A 91 0.14 5.70 8.77
C ASN A 91 -0.06 6.76 9.85
N VAL A 92 -1.03 6.55 10.73
CA VAL A 92 -1.29 7.43 11.89
C VAL A 92 -1.28 6.64 13.20
N PHE A 93 -0.43 5.62 13.28
CA PHE A 93 -0.42 4.68 14.41
C PHE A 93 0.96 4.15 14.86
N GLN A 94 2.06 4.48 14.16
CA GLN A 94 3.40 3.98 14.54
C GLN A 94 4.34 5.02 15.17
N ASN A 95 4.11 6.32 14.96
CA ASN A 95 4.95 7.35 15.58
C ASN A 95 4.69 7.40 17.10
N ASP A 96 5.74 7.56 17.91
CA ASP A 96 5.66 7.70 19.36
C ASP A 96 4.68 8.80 19.80
N ASP A 97 4.57 9.87 19.01
CA ASP A 97 3.61 10.95 19.23
C ASP A 97 2.15 10.45 19.23
N TYR A 98 1.86 9.31 18.60
CA TYR A 98 0.53 8.71 18.51
C TYR A 98 0.17 7.81 19.69
N GLY A 99 0.99 7.77 20.75
CA GLY A 99 0.76 6.91 21.92
C GLY A 99 -0.61 7.08 22.59
N LEU A 100 -1.19 8.29 22.55
CA LEU A 100 -2.55 8.59 23.06
C LEU A 100 -3.61 8.74 21.94
N GLY A 101 -3.34 8.22 20.74
CA GLY A 101 -4.21 8.30 19.57
C GLY A 101 -3.73 9.28 18.52
N SER A 102 -4.46 9.41 17.41
CA SER A 102 -4.06 10.24 16.26
C SER A 102 -5.11 11.26 15.84
N VAL A 103 -5.99 10.93 14.90
CA VAL A 103 -7.03 11.85 14.40
C VAL A 103 -8.10 12.18 15.44
N THR A 104 -8.15 11.39 16.52
CA THR A 104 -9.01 11.58 17.69
C THR A 104 -8.20 11.82 18.95
N HIS A 105 -6.99 12.37 18.83
CA HIS A 105 -6.15 12.67 19.98
C HIS A 105 -6.84 13.72 20.89
N PRO A 106 -6.74 13.61 22.23
CA PRO A 106 -7.45 14.50 23.16
C PRO A 106 -6.98 15.96 23.12
N ASP A 107 -5.73 16.18 22.76
CA ASP A 107 -5.19 17.51 22.41
C ASP A 107 -5.54 17.82 20.95
N ALA A 108 -6.36 18.86 20.75
CA ALA A 108 -6.95 19.23 19.47
C ALA A 108 -5.90 19.68 18.43
N ASP A 109 -4.87 20.43 18.85
CA ASP A 109 -3.80 20.88 17.97
C ASP A 109 -3.03 19.69 17.41
N ARG A 110 -2.81 18.67 18.26
CA ARG A 110 -2.20 17.40 17.84
C ARG A 110 -3.11 16.61 16.90
N ALA A 111 -4.41 16.56 17.15
CA ALA A 111 -5.36 15.88 16.27
C ALA A 111 -5.39 16.52 14.87
N GLU A 112 -5.45 17.86 14.81
CA GLU A 112 -5.46 18.62 13.55
C GLU A 112 -4.15 18.44 12.76
N ALA A 113 -3.00 18.58 13.41
CA ALA A 113 -1.70 18.39 12.77
C ALA A 113 -1.52 16.98 12.16
N ARG A 114 -2.18 15.97 12.73
CA ARG A 114 -2.08 14.57 12.28
C ARG A 114 -2.98 14.28 11.09
N LEU A 115 -4.16 14.90 11.05
CA LEU A 115 -5.02 14.94 9.87
C LEU A 115 -4.30 15.65 8.72
N THR A 116 -3.73 16.82 8.96
CA THR A 116 -3.12 17.60 7.87
C THR A 116 -1.77 17.04 7.40
N GLY A 117 -0.94 16.50 8.29
CA GLY A 117 0.42 16.06 7.97
C GLY A 117 0.54 14.73 7.21
N ASN A 118 -0.20 13.69 7.62
CA ASN A 118 -0.10 12.34 7.03
C ASN A 118 -1.31 11.96 6.15
N HIS A 119 -2.48 12.56 6.37
CA HIS A 119 -3.68 12.25 5.58
C HIS A 119 -3.75 13.09 4.30
N LEU A 120 -3.36 14.37 4.32
CA LEU A 120 -3.38 15.22 3.10
C LEU A 120 -2.24 14.89 2.13
N ARG A 121 -1.06 14.48 2.60
CA ARG A 121 0.02 13.98 1.71
C ARG A 121 -0.33 12.67 1.01
N GLY A 122 -1.30 11.91 1.53
CA GLY A 122 -1.86 10.75 0.84
C GLY A 122 -2.72 11.13 -0.37
N ARG A 123 -3.22 12.38 -0.44
CA ARG A 123 -3.98 12.93 -1.57
C ARG A 123 -3.10 13.60 -2.63
N GLU A 124 -1.81 13.77 -2.36
CA GLU A 124 -0.81 14.26 -3.34
C GLU A 124 -0.28 13.14 -4.24
N ILE A 125 -0.61 11.89 -3.95
CA ILE A 125 -0.56 10.82 -4.95
C ILE A 125 -1.79 11.07 -5.82
N PRO A 126 -1.63 11.49 -7.09
CA PRO A 126 -2.76 11.89 -7.91
C PRO A 126 -3.80 10.78 -7.90
N ASP A 127 -5.07 11.15 -7.79
CA ASP A 127 -6.15 10.29 -8.24
C ASP A 127 -5.80 9.85 -9.68
N VAL A 128 -5.46 8.58 -9.84
CA VAL A 128 -5.34 7.89 -11.13
C VAL A 128 -6.73 7.45 -11.60
#